data_AF-A0A520NGV3-F1
#
_entry.id   AF-A0A520NGV3-F1
#
_cell.length_a   1.000
_cell.length_b   1.000
_cell.length_c   1.000
_cell.angle_alpha   90.00
_cell.angle_beta   90.00
_cell.angle_gamma   90.00
#
_symmetry.space_group_name_H-M   'P 1'
#
loop_
_entity.id
_entity.type
_entity.pdbx_description
1 polymer ?
#
loop_
_entity_poly.entity_id
_entity_poly.type
_entity_poly.pdbx_seq_one_letter_code
_entity_poly.pdbx_strand_id
1 'polypeptide(L)'
;QNPVAAWITIIVMDVWHWTSLVVLLSYAGLVSIPEAYYQAAKIDGASNWAVFRFIQLPKMKSVLTIAILLRFMDSFNIYTEPFVLTGGGPGNSTTLLSIDLVKIALGQFDLGPAAAMSLIYFAITLLVSWLFYTLMTKDNAK
;
A
#
# COMPACT_ATOMS: atom_id res chain seq x y z
N GLN A 1 3.55 -21.10 18.37
CA GLN A 1 3.95 -20.11 17.34
C GLN A 1 4.07 -18.75 17.99
N ASN A 2 5.08 -17.95 17.64
CA ASN A 2 5.29 -16.61 18.22
C ASN A 2 4.48 -15.57 17.40
N PRO A 3 3.58 -14.77 18.00
CA PRO A 3 2.80 -13.75 17.30
C PRO A 3 3.66 -12.75 16.52
N VAL A 4 4.81 -12.35 17.06
CA VAL A 4 5.71 -11.39 16.43
C VAL A 4 6.31 -11.97 15.15
N ALA A 5 6.72 -13.23 15.20
CA ALA A 5 7.26 -13.91 14.02
C ALA A 5 6.20 -14.04 12.91
N ALA A 6 4.95 -14.33 13.28
CA ALA A 6 3.83 -14.39 12.33
C ALA A 6 3.60 -13.04 11.63
N TRP A 7 3.57 -11.94 12.39
CA TRP A 7 3.45 -10.60 11.83
C TRP A 7 4.60 -10.22 10.91
N ILE A 8 5.84 -10.52 11.30
CA ILE A 8 7.02 -10.27 10.45
C ILE A 8 6.89 -11.04 9.13
N THR A 9 6.52 -12.31 9.17
CA THR A 9 6.36 -13.13 7.96
C THR A 9 5.28 -12.59 7.03
N ILE A 10 4.13 -12.16 7.58
CA ILE A 10 3.06 -11.53 6.79
C ILE A 10 3.55 -10.24 6.14
N ILE A 11 4.18 -9.35 6.90
CA ILE A 11 4.67 -8.05 6.40
C ILE A 11 5.71 -8.25 5.30
N VAL A 12 6.67 -9.15 5.50
CA VAL A 12 7.71 -9.42 4.50
C VAL A 12 7.11 -9.97 3.21
N MET A 13 6.15 -10.89 3.31
CA MET A 13 5.46 -11.44 2.13
C MET A 13 4.63 -10.39 1.39
N ASP A 14 3.88 -9.57 2.11
CA ASP A 14 3.11 -8.47 1.52
C ASP A 14 4.02 -7.45 0.83
N VAL A 15 5.10 -7.02 1.49
CA VAL A 15 6.08 -6.12 0.88
C VAL A 15 6.68 -6.73 -0.38
N TRP A 16 7.08 -8.01 -0.32
CA TRP A 16 7.65 -8.71 -1.48
C TRP A 16 6.67 -8.77 -2.66
N HIS A 17 5.42 -9.17 -2.40
CA HIS A 17 4.39 -9.34 -3.43
C HIS A 17 4.13 -8.04 -4.20
N TRP A 18 4.11 -6.91 -3.49
CA TRP A 18 3.73 -5.61 -4.05
C TRP A 18 4.91 -4.71 -4.44
N THR A 19 6.15 -5.12 -4.16
CA THR A 19 7.35 -4.35 -4.54
C THR A 19 7.41 -4.12 -6.05
N SER A 20 7.02 -5.09 -6.86
CA SER A 20 7.04 -4.99 -8.33
C SER A 20 6.21 -3.82 -8.85
N LEU A 21 4.99 -3.65 -8.35
CA LEU A 21 4.09 -2.56 -8.71
C LEU A 21 4.69 -1.20 -8.33
N VAL A 22 5.21 -1.07 -7.10
CA VAL A 22 5.80 0.18 -6.62
C VAL A 22 7.04 0.55 -7.43
N VAL A 23 7.87 -0.43 -7.79
CA VAL A 23 9.04 -0.24 -8.66
C VAL A 23 8.62 0.24 -10.05
N LEU A 24 7.60 -0.38 -10.65
CA LEU A 24 7.11 0.02 -11.98
C LEU A 24 6.56 1.44 -11.98
N LEU A 25 5.75 1.79 -10.98
CA LEU A 25 5.23 3.16 -10.82
C LEU A 25 6.38 4.15 -10.64
N SER A 26 7.31 3.85 -9.76
CA SER A 26 8.48 4.70 -9.49
C SER A 26 9.35 4.89 -10.74
N TYR A 27 9.56 3.82 -11.51
CA TYR A 27 10.31 3.86 -12.76
C TYR A 27 9.62 4.74 -13.82
N ALA A 28 8.31 4.57 -14.02
CA ALA A 28 7.55 5.44 -14.92
C ALA A 28 7.63 6.91 -14.49
N GLY A 29 7.60 7.18 -13.18
CA GLY A 29 7.81 8.50 -12.61
C GLY A 29 9.19 9.08 -12.93
N LEU A 30 10.26 8.29 -12.78
CA LEU A 30 11.63 8.69 -13.11
C LEU A 30 11.83 8.99 -14.60
N VAL A 31 11.27 8.15 -15.49
CA VAL A 31 11.36 8.33 -16.95
C VAL A 31 10.64 9.60 -17.41
N SER A 32 9.61 10.05 -16.69
CA SER A 32 8.91 11.29 -17.01
C SER A 32 9.73 12.57 -16.74
N ILE A 33 10.85 12.48 -16.01
CA ILE A 33 11.68 13.64 -15.67
C ILE A 33 12.56 14.00 -16.88
N PRO A 34 12.43 15.22 -17.44
CA PRO A 34 13.25 15.64 -18.58
C PRO A 34 14.76 15.59 -18.31
N GLU A 35 15.54 15.16 -19.31
CA GLU A 35 17.01 15.05 -19.18
C GLU A 35 17.70 16.37 -18.83
N ALA A 36 17.11 17.51 -19.20
CA ALA A 36 17.64 18.85 -18.91
C ALA A 36 17.93 19.07 -17.41
N TYR A 37 17.12 18.50 -16.51
CA TYR A 37 17.36 18.60 -15.07
C TYR A 37 18.65 17.87 -14.64
N TYR A 38 18.93 16.70 -15.24
CA TYR A 38 20.15 15.94 -14.96
C TYR A 38 21.38 16.58 -15.57
N GLN A 39 21.26 17.19 -16.76
CA GLN A 39 22.34 17.93 -17.39
C GLN A 39 22.72 19.18 -16.58
N ALA A 40 21.73 19.95 -16.12
CA ALA A 40 21.97 21.09 -15.24
C ALA A 40 22.67 20.66 -13.94
N ALA A 41 22.18 19.61 -13.28
CA ALA A 41 22.81 19.08 -12.06
C ALA A 41 24.26 18.65 -12.25
N LYS A 42 24.60 18.11 -13.44
CA LYS A 42 25.97 17.73 -13.79
C LYS A 42 26.88 18.95 -13.98
N ILE A 43 26.37 20.03 -14.58
CA ILE A 43 27.09 21.30 -14.71
C ILE A 43 27.34 21.92 -13.34
N ASP A 44 26.35 21.84 -12.44
CA ASP A 44 26.44 22.35 -11.06
C ASP A 44 27.30 21.45 -10.13
N GLY A 45 27.86 20.36 -10.64
CA GLY A 45 28.70 19.44 -9.86
C GLY A 45 27.94 18.71 -8.73
N ALA A 46 26.62 18.56 -8.86
CA ALA A 46 25.79 17.93 -7.85
C ALA A 46 26.10 16.43 -7.70
N SER A 47 26.12 15.94 -6.45
CA SER A 47 26.28 14.51 -6.15
C SER A 47 25.00 13.71 -6.46
N ASN A 48 25.12 12.39 -6.64
CA ASN A 48 23.98 11.51 -6.89
C ASN A 48 22.89 11.59 -5.80
N TRP A 49 23.29 11.79 -4.54
CA TRP A 49 22.34 11.96 -3.43
C TRP A 49 21.59 13.29 -3.53
N ALA A 50 22.27 14.37 -3.95
CA ALA A 50 21.63 15.66 -4.19
C ALA A 50 20.62 15.56 -5.34
N VAL A 51 20.98 14.89 -6.43
CA VAL A 51 20.07 14.63 -7.56
C VAL A 51 18.84 13.85 -7.10
N PHE A 52 19.02 12.78 -6.32
CA PHE A 52 17.90 12.01 -5.78
C PHE A 52 16.97 12.87 -4.90
N ARG A 53 17.53 13.57 -3.91
CA ARG A 53 16.75 14.29 -2.89
C ARG A 53 16.08 15.57 -3.42
N PHE A 54 16.71 16.27 -4.36
CA PHE A 54 16.26 17.59 -4.83
C PHE A 54 15.62 17.56 -6.22
N ILE A 55 15.91 16.56 -7.06
CA ILE A 55 15.32 16.45 -8.41
C ILE A 55 14.35 15.29 -8.48
N GLN A 56 14.80 14.06 -8.20
CA GLN A 56 13.99 12.86 -8.39
C GLN A 56 12.82 12.80 -7.41
N LEU A 57 13.09 12.84 -6.10
CA LEU A 57 12.08 12.68 -5.06
C LEU A 57 10.95 13.73 -5.14
N PRO A 58 11.22 15.04 -5.32
CA PRO A 58 10.15 16.04 -5.43
C PRO A 58 9.32 15.88 -6.70
N LYS A 59 9.95 15.56 -7.85
CA LYS A 59 9.23 15.38 -9.13
C LYS A 59 8.41 14.09 -9.15
N MET A 60 8.85 13.07 -8.42
CA MET A 60 8.11 11.81 -8.25
C MET A 60 7.00 11.88 -7.19
N LYS A 61 6.87 12.98 -6.42
CA LYS A 61 5.92 13.08 -5.31
C LYS A 61 4.50 12.67 -5.72
N SER A 62 4.01 13.13 -6.87
CA SER A 62 2.66 12.77 -7.35
C SER A 62 2.50 11.27 -7.63
N VAL A 63 3.51 10.66 -8.25
CA VAL A 63 3.49 9.22 -8.58
C VAL A 63 3.61 8.37 -7.32
N LEU A 64 4.52 8.74 -6.41
CA LEU A 64 4.67 8.08 -5.11
C LEU A 64 3.41 8.24 -4.25
N THR A 65 2.72 9.38 -4.35
CA THR A 65 1.46 9.62 -3.66
C THR A 65 0.40 8.62 -4.09
N ILE A 66 0.27 8.40 -5.41
CA ILE A 66 -0.66 7.41 -5.96
C ILE A 66 -0.23 5.99 -5.55
N ALA A 67 1.05 5.67 -5.63
CA ALA A 67 1.56 4.35 -5.22
C ALA A 67 1.26 4.05 -3.75
N ILE A 68 1.48 5.01 -2.85
CA ILE A 68 1.20 4.86 -1.42
C ILE A 68 -0.31 4.73 -1.18
N LEU A 69 -1.14 5.53 -1.86
CA LEU A 69 -2.60 5.43 -1.75
C LEU A 69 -3.10 4.04 -2.14
N LEU A 70 -2.65 3.51 -3.27
CA LEU A 70 -3.01 2.17 -3.73
C LEU A 70 -2.59 1.10 -2.72
N ARG A 71 -1.34 1.17 -2.23
CA ARG A 71 -0.82 0.23 -1.22
C ARG A 71 -1.57 0.29 0.09
N PHE A 72 -1.94 1.50 0.52
CA PHE A 72 -2.73 1.69 1.72
C PHE A 72 -4.11 1.05 1.56
N MET A 73 -4.79 1.29 0.44
CA MET A 73 -6.11 0.71 0.15
C MET A 73 -6.08 -0.83 0.10
N ASP A 74 -5.06 -1.41 -0.54
CA ASP A 74 -4.88 -2.87 -0.58
C ASP A 74 -4.59 -3.45 0.79
N SER A 75 -3.76 -2.79 1.59
CA SER A 75 -3.41 -3.25 2.94
C SER A 75 -4.65 -3.33 3.84
N PHE A 76 -5.60 -2.40 3.69
CA PHE A 76 -6.87 -2.48 4.42
C PHE A 76 -7.72 -3.69 4.04
N ASN A 77 -7.64 -4.17 2.79
CA ASN A 77 -8.41 -5.31 2.26
C ASN A 77 -7.59 -6.61 2.21
N ILE A 78 -6.44 -6.67 2.86
CA ILE A 78 -5.54 -7.81 2.82
C ILE A 78 -6.22 -9.06 3.38
N TYR A 79 -6.19 -10.15 2.62
CA TYR A 79 -6.81 -11.43 2.99
C TYR A 79 -5.86 -12.60 2.76
N THR A 80 -5.27 -12.66 1.56
CA THR A 80 -4.52 -13.81 1.06
C THR A 80 -3.32 -14.13 1.93
N GLU A 81 -2.46 -13.17 2.23
CA GLU A 81 -1.21 -13.40 2.95
C GLU A 81 -1.47 -13.88 4.38
N PRO A 82 -2.31 -13.19 5.20
CA PRO A 82 -2.61 -13.64 6.56
C PRO A 82 -3.35 -14.98 6.59
N PHE A 83 -4.27 -15.22 5.65
CA PHE A 83 -5.01 -16.48 5.55
C PHE A 83 -4.11 -17.66 5.17
N VAL A 84 -3.31 -17.52 4.11
CA VAL A 84 -2.46 -18.61 3.59
C VAL A 84 -1.29 -18.91 4.53
N LEU A 85 -0.65 -17.89 5.10
CA LEU A 85 0.55 -18.08 5.91
C LEU A 85 0.24 -18.50 7.34
N THR A 86 -0.88 -18.01 7.90
CA THR A 86 -1.15 -18.16 9.34
C THR A 86 -2.57 -18.62 9.66
N GLY A 87 -3.52 -18.54 8.73
CA GLY A 87 -4.94 -18.81 8.98
C GLY A 87 -5.57 -17.87 10.02
N GLY A 88 -4.93 -16.73 10.33
CA GLY A 88 -5.30 -15.83 11.43
C GLY A 88 -4.58 -16.09 12.77
N GLY A 89 -3.69 -17.09 12.85
CA GLY A 89 -2.96 -17.44 14.06
C GLY A 89 -1.63 -16.70 14.28
N PRO A 90 -0.96 -16.90 15.44
CA PRO A 90 -1.40 -17.68 16.61
C PRO A 90 -2.49 -17.00 17.46
N GLY A 91 -3.49 -17.76 17.90
CA GLY A 91 -4.49 -17.28 18.87
C GLY A 91 -5.33 -16.09 18.40
N ASN A 92 -5.63 -16.02 17.10
CA ASN A 92 -6.29 -14.89 16.42
C ASN A 92 -5.46 -13.61 16.27
N SER A 93 -4.14 -13.65 16.52
CA SER A 93 -3.30 -12.45 16.48
C SER A 93 -3.17 -11.79 15.10
N THR A 94 -3.44 -12.53 14.02
CA THR A 94 -3.37 -12.04 12.63
C THR A 94 -4.72 -12.16 11.93
N THR A 95 -5.80 -12.38 12.69
CA THR A 95 -7.15 -12.41 12.14
C THR A 95 -7.59 -11.00 11.79
N LEU A 96 -7.79 -10.75 10.50
CA LEU A 96 -8.35 -9.50 9.98
C LEU A 96 -9.85 -9.67 9.68
N LEU A 97 -10.54 -8.55 9.55
CA LEU A 97 -11.96 -8.49 9.15
C LEU A 97 -12.24 -9.29 7.88
N SER A 98 -11.29 -9.26 6.93
CA SER A 98 -11.35 -10.02 5.68
C SER A 98 -11.39 -11.54 5.90
N ILE A 99 -10.66 -12.07 6.89
CA ILE A 99 -10.67 -13.49 7.24
C ILE A 99 -12.02 -13.88 7.84
N ASP A 100 -12.56 -13.07 8.74
CA ASP A 100 -13.84 -13.38 9.39
C ASP A 100 -15.01 -13.30 8.40
N LEU A 101 -14.97 -12.35 7.47
CA LEU A 101 -15.93 -12.26 6.38
C LEU A 101 -15.96 -13.55 5.55
N VAL A 102 -14.80 -14.08 5.16
CA VAL A 102 -14.71 -15.33 4.39
C VAL A 102 -15.13 -16.55 5.23
N LYS A 103 -14.82 -16.59 6.53
CA LYS A 103 -15.29 -17.65 7.43
C LYS A 103 -16.82 -17.70 7.50
N ILE A 104 -17.48 -16.56 7.60
CA ILE A 104 -18.95 -16.48 7.63
C ILE A 104 -19.53 -16.86 6.26
N ALA A 105 -19.00 -16.27 5.18
CA ALA A 105 -19.51 -16.47 3.83
C ALA A 105 -19.35 -17.91 3.31
N LEU A 106 -18.15 -18.48 3.45
CA LEU A 106 -17.77 -19.77 2.85
C LEU A 106 -17.69 -20.90 3.87
N GLY A 107 -17.40 -20.60 5.14
CA GLY A 107 -17.34 -21.62 6.19
C GLY A 107 -18.72 -21.93 6.77
N GLN A 108 -19.52 -20.90 7.07
CA GLN A 108 -20.86 -21.04 7.63
C GLN A 108 -21.98 -21.02 6.57
N PHE A 109 -21.65 -20.68 5.32
CA PHE A 109 -22.61 -20.49 4.22
C PHE A 109 -23.69 -19.44 4.51
N ASP A 110 -23.42 -18.50 5.43
CA ASP A 110 -24.37 -17.47 5.80
C ASP A 110 -24.11 -16.18 5.01
N LEU A 111 -24.68 -16.13 3.81
CA LEU A 111 -24.43 -15.07 2.85
C LEU A 111 -25.07 -13.72 3.24
N GLY A 112 -26.13 -13.73 4.06
CA GLY A 112 -26.84 -12.51 4.46
C GLY A 112 -25.97 -11.59 5.34
N PRO A 113 -25.52 -12.06 6.52
CA PRO A 113 -24.60 -11.34 7.37
C PRO A 113 -23.25 -11.06 6.70
N ALA A 114 -22.73 -11.99 5.90
CA ALA A 114 -21.51 -11.77 5.13
C ALA A 114 -21.63 -10.59 4.14
N ALA A 115 -22.78 -10.47 3.45
CA ALA A 115 -23.04 -9.35 2.55
C ALA A 115 -23.21 -8.02 3.29
N ALA A 116 -23.86 -8.01 4.45
CA ALA A 116 -23.96 -6.80 5.27
C ALA A 116 -22.57 -6.37 5.79
N MET A 117 -21.76 -7.32 6.23
CA MET A 117 -20.39 -7.07 6.69
C MET A 117 -19.48 -6.56 5.57
N SER A 118 -19.60 -7.10 4.35
CA SER A 118 -18.81 -6.64 3.21
C SER A 118 -19.13 -5.21 2.80
N LEU A 119 -20.40 -4.80 2.85
CA LEU A 119 -20.82 -3.41 2.60
C LEU A 119 -20.26 -2.44 3.64
N ILE A 120 -20.31 -2.80 4.92
CA ILE A 120 -19.73 -1.99 6.01
C ILE A 120 -18.22 -1.88 5.82
N TYR A 121 -17.55 -2.98 5.53
CA TYR A 121 -16.12 -3.01 5.31
C TYR A 121 -15.70 -2.16 4.11
N PHE A 122 -16.45 -2.24 3.00
CA PHE A 122 -16.27 -1.39 1.84
C PHE A 122 -16.43 0.09 2.18
N ALA A 123 -17.45 0.47 2.96
CA ALA A 123 -17.67 1.84 3.38
C ALA A 123 -16.52 2.40 4.23
N ILE A 124 -15.96 1.57 5.14
CA ILE A 124 -14.79 1.95 5.96
C ILE A 124 -13.57 2.16 5.07
N THR A 125 -13.26 1.23 4.17
CA THR A 125 -12.15 1.36 3.23
C THR A 125 -12.29 2.62 2.38
N LEU A 126 -13.49 2.88 1.85
CA LEU A 126 -13.76 4.06 1.03
C LEU A 126 -13.53 5.36 1.81
N LEU A 127 -14.01 5.45 3.04
CA LEU A 127 -13.82 6.61 3.91
C LEU A 127 -12.34 6.85 4.21
N VAL A 128 -11.62 5.80 4.56
CA VAL A 128 -10.18 5.85 4.88
C VAL A 128 -9.36 6.28 3.66
N SER A 129 -9.63 5.70 2.49
CA SER A 129 -8.98 6.10 1.22
C SER A 129 -9.29 7.55 0.84
N TRP A 130 -10.54 7.98 1.01
CA TRP A 130 -10.94 9.37 0.74
C TRP A 130 -10.24 10.36 1.68
N LEU A 131 -10.18 10.05 2.98
CA LEU A 131 -9.48 10.88 3.96
C LEU A 131 -8.00 10.98 3.63
N PHE A 132 -7.36 9.85 3.35
CA PHE A 132 -5.94 9.78 2.98
C PHE A 132 -5.64 10.61 1.73
N TYR A 133 -6.40 10.41 0.65
CA TYR A 133 -6.28 11.19 -0.58
C TYR A 133 -6.43 12.69 -0.32
N THR A 134 -7.45 13.07 0.45
CA THR A 134 -7.73 14.48 0.77
C THR A 134 -6.59 15.11 1.55
N LEU A 135 -6.03 14.41 2.54
CA LEU A 135 -4.90 14.92 3.35
C LEU A 135 -3.64 15.09 2.48
N MET A 136 -3.34 14.11 1.62
CA MET A 136 -2.08 14.10 0.87
C MET A 136 -2.09 15.06 -0.33
N THR A 137 -3.26 15.36 -0.89
CA THR A 137 -3.42 16.34 -1.98
C THR A 137 -3.50 17.79 -1.50
N LYS A 138 -3.96 18.04 -0.27
CA LYS A 138 -4.05 19.38 0.31
C LYS A 138 -2.70 20.09 0.40
N ASP A 139 -1.61 19.33 0.58
CA ASP A 139 -0.23 19.84 0.61
C ASP A 139 0.33 20.23 -0.77
N ASN A 140 -0.34 19.88 -1.87
CA ASN A 140 0.05 20.32 -3.22
C ASN A 140 -0.68 21.60 -3.67
N ALA A 141 -1.67 22.06 -2.89
CA ALA A 141 -2.47 23.25 -3.20
C ALA A 141 -1.99 24.54 -2.49
N LYS A 142 -0.89 24.46 -1.73
CA LYS A 142 -0.15 25.59 -1.16
C LYS A 142 1.18 25.75 -1.87
#